data_AF-A0A9Q8Q733-F1
#
_entry.id   AF-A0A9Q8Q733-F1
#
_cell.length_a   1.000
_cell.length_b   1.000
_cell.length_c   1.000
_cell.angle_alpha   90.00
_cell.angle_beta   90.00
_cell.angle_gamma   90.00
#
_symmetry.space_group_name_H-M   'P 1'
#
loop_
_entity.id
_entity.type
_entity.pdbx_description
1 polymer ?
#
loop_
_entity_poly.entity_id
_entity_poly.type
_entity_poly.pdbx_seq_one_letter_code
_entity_poly.pdbx_strand_id
1 'polypeptide(L)'
;MSSSLPGSRELPVSQYDLGTYMGRVRHSIGITDPSTLLAGTSGLERAKRLVTEYKTGKLEHMTPELWQAKKIVDSTLHPDTGEPVFLPFRMSSFVITNLVVTLGMLQPGLGTVGTIGWQWANQSVNVAINSANANKSSPMTTAMLAKSYAIAVTASCSVALGLSRLVPRLRVSDGTRNVLKRLVPFAAVASAGALNAYLMRRGEIETGIDVRPVLSDAEKKKLEEEGKSERDVPSLGRSQKAAKIAVYETAASRVFNSSPVMIIPPMVLYYIQQKASWYRSLMEKEWVKARPRVATTIPIGLNLGLIAATSFAVLPLALAVFPQQQQISADSLEEEFRGKGGSGGNVWFNRGL
;
A
#
# COMPACT_ATOMS: atom_id res chain seq x y z
N MET A 1 -2.11 15.97 -6.19
CA MET A 1 -2.02 14.82 -7.12
C MET A 1 -2.28 15.17 -8.59
N SER A 2 -2.36 16.45 -9.01
CA SER A 2 -2.51 16.84 -10.43
C SER A 2 -1.83 18.17 -10.74
N SER A 3 -0.69 18.41 -10.09
CA SER A 3 0.13 19.62 -10.22
C SER A 3 0.76 19.74 -11.62
N SER A 4 0.98 18.62 -12.31
CA SER A 4 1.60 18.54 -13.63
C SER A 4 0.72 18.97 -14.82
N LEU A 5 -0.60 19.12 -14.64
CA LEU A 5 -1.49 19.58 -15.72
C LEU A 5 -1.59 21.12 -15.76
N PRO A 6 -1.77 21.74 -16.93
CA PRO A 6 -1.81 23.21 -17.06
C PRO A 6 -2.98 23.85 -16.28
N GLY A 7 -2.75 25.03 -15.71
CA GLY A 7 -3.76 25.88 -15.07
C GLY A 7 -3.46 26.17 -13.60
N SER A 8 -3.89 27.36 -13.14
CA SER A 8 -3.58 27.93 -11.82
C SER A 8 -4.55 27.50 -10.72
N ARG A 9 -5.73 26.99 -11.07
CA ARG A 9 -6.72 26.54 -10.09
C ARG A 9 -6.37 25.15 -9.57
N GLU A 10 -6.25 25.02 -8.25
CA GLU A 10 -6.04 23.73 -7.60
C GLU A 10 -7.32 22.87 -7.62
N LEU A 11 -7.14 21.56 -7.73
CA LEU A 11 -8.24 20.59 -7.65
C LEU A 11 -8.43 20.16 -6.19
N PRO A 12 -9.67 19.96 -5.73
CA PRO A 12 -9.92 19.41 -4.40
C PRO A 12 -9.18 18.10 -4.21
N VAL A 13 -8.58 17.91 -3.04
CA VAL A 13 -7.72 16.74 -2.75
C VAL A 13 -8.51 15.43 -2.82
N SER A 14 -9.76 15.43 -2.38
CA SER A 14 -10.65 14.27 -2.35
C SER A 14 -12.11 14.69 -2.43
N GLN A 15 -12.97 13.82 -2.97
CA GLN A 15 -14.43 13.97 -2.93
C GLN A 15 -15.00 13.70 -1.53
N TYR A 16 -14.23 13.00 -0.70
CA TYR A 16 -14.61 12.57 0.64
C TYR A 16 -13.72 13.22 1.70
N ASP A 17 -14.28 13.46 2.88
CA ASP A 17 -13.56 14.00 4.03
C ASP A 17 -12.50 13.01 4.54
N LEU A 18 -11.23 13.37 4.32
CA LEU A 18 -10.06 12.58 4.71
C LEU A 18 -9.80 12.62 6.23
N GLY A 19 -10.45 13.50 6.98
CA GLY A 19 -10.45 13.50 8.45
C GLY A 19 -11.13 12.26 9.02
N THR A 20 -12.18 11.76 8.35
CA THR A 20 -12.90 10.55 8.74
C THR A 20 -12.27 9.28 8.18
N TYR A 21 -12.32 8.18 8.96
CA TYR A 21 -11.86 6.87 8.49
C TYR A 21 -12.59 6.42 7.22
N MET A 22 -13.93 6.55 7.19
CA MET A 22 -14.73 6.11 6.05
C MET A 22 -14.49 6.95 4.80
N GLY A 23 -14.21 8.25 4.93
CA GLY A 23 -13.83 9.08 3.81
C GLY A 23 -12.47 8.69 3.23
N ARG A 24 -11.49 8.34 4.07
CA ARG A 24 -10.21 7.76 3.62
C ARG A 24 -10.40 6.44 2.88
N VAL A 25 -11.25 5.53 3.39
CA VAL A 25 -11.56 4.26 2.72
C VAL A 25 -12.13 4.50 1.32
N ARG A 26 -13.14 5.36 1.19
CA ARG A 26 -13.77 5.67 -0.11
C ARG A 26 -12.79 6.31 -1.10
N HIS A 27 -11.92 7.19 -0.61
CA HIS A 27 -10.85 7.78 -1.40
C HIS A 27 -9.87 6.72 -1.91
N SER A 28 -9.40 5.83 -1.03
CA SER A 28 -8.50 4.74 -1.39
C SER A 28 -9.12 3.76 -2.40
N ILE A 29 -10.41 3.42 -2.24
CA ILE A 29 -11.15 2.60 -3.22
C ILE A 29 -11.08 3.22 -4.62
N GLY A 30 -11.25 4.54 -4.72
CA GLY A 30 -11.17 5.25 -6.00
C GLY A 30 -9.80 5.14 -6.66
N ILE A 31 -8.72 5.24 -5.88
CA ILE A 31 -7.34 5.17 -6.42
C ILE A 31 -6.97 3.75 -6.84
N THR A 32 -7.41 2.74 -6.09
CA THR A 32 -7.09 1.33 -6.34
C THR A 32 -8.06 0.63 -7.31
N ASP A 33 -8.97 1.37 -7.94
CA ASP A 33 -10.00 0.80 -8.81
C ASP A 33 -9.38 0.29 -10.13
N PRO A 34 -9.45 -1.02 -10.44
CA PRO A 34 -8.90 -1.58 -11.67
C PRO A 34 -9.68 -1.15 -12.92
N SER A 35 -10.90 -0.62 -12.80
CA SER A 35 -11.67 -0.11 -13.95
C SER A 35 -10.97 1.05 -14.66
N THR A 36 -10.08 1.78 -13.98
CA THR A 36 -9.28 2.85 -14.60
C THR A 36 -8.27 2.31 -15.62
N LEU A 37 -7.89 1.02 -15.53
CA LEU A 37 -7.05 0.36 -16.51
C LEU A 37 -7.76 0.18 -17.86
N LEU A 38 -9.10 0.14 -17.87
CA LEU A 38 -9.92 -0.05 -19.06
C LEU A 38 -10.19 1.26 -19.82
N ALA A 39 -9.80 2.41 -19.28
CA ALA A 39 -10.03 3.71 -19.91
C ALA A 39 -9.24 3.90 -21.23
N GLY A 40 -8.14 3.18 -21.42
CA GLY A 40 -7.29 3.28 -22.61
C GLY A 40 -6.63 4.66 -22.77
N THR A 41 -6.00 4.88 -23.93
CA THR A 41 -5.33 6.15 -24.26
C THR A 41 -6.34 7.28 -24.51
N SER A 42 -7.42 6.99 -25.24
CA SER A 42 -8.47 7.96 -25.57
C SER A 42 -9.27 8.44 -24.35
N GLY A 43 -9.54 7.54 -23.38
CA GLY A 43 -10.16 7.92 -22.11
C GLY A 43 -9.24 8.78 -21.24
N LEU A 44 -7.93 8.51 -21.26
CA LEU A 44 -6.93 9.32 -20.55
C LEU A 44 -6.82 10.74 -21.14
N GLU A 45 -6.79 10.88 -22.46
CA GLU A 45 -6.75 12.20 -23.10
C GLU A 45 -8.00 13.03 -22.80
N ARG A 46 -9.18 12.40 -22.84
CA ARG A 46 -10.44 13.04 -22.43
C ARG A 46 -10.40 13.48 -20.97
N ALA A 47 -9.87 12.63 -20.09
CA ALA A 47 -9.72 12.93 -18.68
C ALA A 47 -8.74 14.10 -18.45
N LYS A 48 -7.59 14.11 -19.14
CA LYS A 48 -6.63 15.23 -19.11
C LYS A 48 -7.28 16.54 -19.55
N ARG A 49 -8.07 16.51 -20.63
CA ARG A 49 -8.76 17.69 -21.16
C ARG A 49 -9.75 18.26 -20.15
N LEU A 50 -10.63 17.44 -19.58
CA LEU A 50 -11.62 17.87 -18.58
C LEU A 50 -10.95 18.46 -17.33
N VAL A 51 -9.88 17.83 -16.84
CA VAL A 51 -9.12 18.33 -15.70
C VAL A 51 -8.45 19.67 -16.04
N THR A 52 -7.89 19.81 -17.23
CA THR A 52 -7.27 21.07 -17.70
C THR A 52 -8.30 22.18 -17.89
N GLU A 53 -9.49 21.87 -18.42
CA GLU A 53 -10.61 22.82 -18.57
C GLU A 53 -11.08 23.35 -17.21
N TYR A 54 -11.12 22.52 -16.18
CA TYR A 54 -11.36 22.98 -14.81
C TYR A 54 -10.23 23.87 -14.27
N LYS A 55 -8.97 23.44 -14.43
CA LYS A 55 -7.79 24.18 -13.94
C LYS A 55 -7.61 25.54 -14.63
N THR A 56 -8.12 25.70 -15.85
CA THR A 56 -8.09 26.93 -16.64
C THR A 56 -9.35 27.79 -16.50
N GLY A 57 -10.30 27.38 -15.66
CA GLY A 57 -11.51 28.14 -15.36
C GLY A 57 -12.64 28.00 -16.40
N LYS A 58 -12.51 27.12 -17.39
CA LYS A 58 -13.59 26.82 -18.36
C LYS A 58 -14.72 25.99 -17.74
N LEU A 59 -14.41 25.20 -16.72
CA LEU A 59 -15.38 24.50 -15.90
C LEU A 59 -15.35 25.07 -14.48
N GLU A 60 -16.48 25.64 -14.04
CA GLU A 60 -16.56 26.31 -12.73
C GLU A 60 -16.78 25.32 -11.58
N HIS A 61 -17.56 24.26 -11.81
CA HIS A 61 -17.99 23.32 -10.77
C HIS A 61 -17.45 21.91 -10.98
N MET A 62 -17.36 21.16 -9.87
CA MET A 62 -16.93 19.77 -9.88
C MET A 62 -18.10 18.86 -10.26
N THR A 63 -18.16 18.43 -11.53
CA THR A 63 -19.20 17.50 -11.99
C THR A 63 -18.82 16.04 -11.71
N PRO A 64 -19.79 15.09 -11.70
CA PRO A 64 -19.48 13.67 -11.60
C PRO A 64 -18.52 13.18 -12.70
N GLU A 65 -18.62 13.70 -13.93
CA GLU A 65 -17.66 13.35 -14.99
C GLU A 65 -16.26 13.87 -14.69
N LEU A 66 -16.14 15.07 -14.11
CA LEU A 66 -14.85 15.65 -13.74
C LEU A 66 -14.19 14.88 -12.59
N TRP A 67 -14.98 14.37 -11.62
CA TRP A 67 -14.49 13.46 -10.58
C TRP A 67 -13.95 12.15 -11.17
N GLN A 68 -14.65 11.59 -12.16
CA GLN A 68 -14.20 10.38 -12.85
C GLN A 68 -12.94 10.64 -13.70
N ALA A 69 -12.87 11.78 -14.38
CA ALA A 69 -11.68 12.23 -15.11
C ALA A 69 -10.49 12.41 -14.16
N LYS A 70 -10.70 13.06 -13.02
CA LYS A 70 -9.68 13.21 -11.98
C LYS A 70 -9.17 11.86 -11.48
N LYS A 71 -10.07 10.91 -11.23
CA LYS A 71 -9.71 9.54 -10.83
C LYS A 71 -8.83 8.84 -11.86
N ILE A 72 -9.16 8.94 -13.15
CA ILE A 72 -8.36 8.36 -14.25
C ILE A 72 -6.98 9.02 -14.31
N VAL A 73 -6.92 10.36 -14.21
CA VAL A 73 -5.67 11.12 -14.21
C VAL A 73 -4.80 10.76 -13.02
N ASP A 74 -5.34 10.79 -11.80
CA ASP A 74 -4.60 10.51 -10.56
C ASP A 74 -4.09 9.07 -10.49
N SER A 75 -4.80 8.11 -11.11
CA SER A 75 -4.41 6.69 -11.13
C SER A 75 -3.48 6.31 -12.29
N THR A 76 -3.37 7.16 -13.32
CA THR A 76 -2.62 6.85 -14.55
C THR A 76 -1.38 7.71 -14.72
N LEU A 77 -1.43 8.99 -14.33
CA LEU A 77 -0.33 9.93 -14.50
C LEU A 77 0.54 10.02 -13.26
N HIS A 78 1.83 10.15 -13.48
CA HIS A 78 2.74 10.53 -12.43
C HIS A 78 2.43 11.97 -11.97
N PRO A 79 2.30 12.23 -10.66
CA PRO A 79 1.89 13.54 -10.14
C PRO A 79 2.85 14.66 -10.56
N ASP A 80 4.15 14.38 -10.64
CA ASP A 80 5.16 15.39 -10.98
C ASP A 80 5.46 15.53 -12.49
N THR A 81 5.53 14.44 -13.27
CA THR A 81 5.85 14.56 -14.71
C THR A 81 4.62 14.68 -15.60
N GLY A 82 3.44 14.29 -15.12
CA GLY A 82 2.25 14.22 -15.97
C GLY A 82 2.31 13.13 -17.05
N GLU A 83 3.33 12.27 -17.00
CA GLU A 83 3.50 11.14 -17.91
C GLU A 83 2.74 9.91 -17.41
N PRO A 84 2.19 9.09 -18.31
CA PRO A 84 1.53 7.85 -17.92
C PRO A 84 2.53 6.87 -17.29
N VAL A 85 2.22 6.38 -16.09
CA VAL A 85 2.98 5.31 -15.46
C VAL A 85 2.81 4.02 -16.29
N PHE A 86 3.90 3.27 -16.49
CA PHE A 86 3.88 2.05 -17.30
C PHE A 86 2.98 0.96 -16.67
N LEU A 87 2.23 0.24 -17.51
CA LEU A 87 1.29 -0.83 -17.15
C LEU A 87 2.10 -2.14 -17.08
N PRO A 88 2.73 -2.46 -15.93
CA PRO A 88 2.03 -3.06 -14.80
C PRO A 88 2.32 -2.39 -13.43
N PHE A 89 2.96 -1.22 -13.43
CA PHE A 89 3.44 -0.54 -12.23
C PHE A 89 2.51 0.57 -11.72
N ARG A 90 1.34 0.73 -12.34
CA ARG A 90 0.27 1.64 -11.87
C ARG A 90 -0.29 1.15 -10.55
N MET A 91 -0.68 2.08 -9.67
CA MET A 91 -1.36 1.74 -8.41
C MET A 91 -2.66 0.95 -8.63
N SER A 92 -3.37 1.18 -9.73
CA SER A 92 -4.56 0.40 -10.11
C SER A 92 -4.25 -1.04 -10.55
N SER A 93 -3.00 -1.33 -10.99
CA SER A 93 -2.53 -2.69 -11.27
C SER A 93 -1.90 -3.37 -10.06
N PHE A 94 -1.69 -2.67 -8.93
CA PHE A 94 -0.95 -3.17 -7.78
C PHE A 94 -1.45 -4.53 -7.28
N VAL A 95 -2.77 -4.69 -7.12
CA VAL A 95 -3.37 -5.95 -6.67
C VAL A 95 -3.15 -7.07 -7.69
N ILE A 96 -3.28 -6.77 -8.99
CA ILE A 96 -3.14 -7.74 -10.08
C ILE A 96 -1.69 -8.23 -10.18
N THR A 97 -0.73 -7.31 -10.19
CA THR A 97 0.70 -7.64 -10.28
C THR A 97 1.16 -8.44 -9.06
N ASN A 98 0.72 -8.07 -7.85
CA ASN A 98 1.01 -8.84 -6.63
C ASN A 98 0.33 -10.22 -6.63
N LEU A 99 -0.86 -10.36 -7.23
CA LEU A 99 -1.54 -11.64 -7.36
C LEU A 99 -0.75 -12.62 -8.25
N VAL A 100 -0.15 -12.14 -9.35
CA VAL A 100 0.69 -12.96 -10.23
C VAL A 100 1.92 -13.49 -9.49
N VAL A 101 2.59 -12.63 -8.73
CA VAL A 101 3.74 -13.04 -7.91
C VAL A 101 3.32 -14.02 -6.82
N THR A 102 2.19 -13.75 -6.15
CA THR A 102 1.64 -14.62 -5.11
C THR A 102 1.30 -16.00 -5.66
N LEU A 103 0.76 -16.09 -6.88
CA LEU A 103 0.53 -17.35 -7.57
C LEU A 103 1.82 -18.15 -7.75
N GLY A 104 2.89 -17.49 -8.18
CA GLY A 104 4.21 -18.11 -8.29
C GLY A 104 4.73 -18.65 -6.96
N MET A 105 4.58 -17.88 -5.89
CA MET A 105 5.01 -18.25 -4.54
C MET A 105 4.20 -19.40 -3.91
N LEU A 106 2.97 -19.63 -4.38
CA LEU A 106 2.06 -20.67 -3.88
C LEU A 106 2.11 -21.97 -4.69
N GLN A 107 2.96 -22.06 -5.71
CA GLN A 107 3.06 -23.25 -6.54
C GLN A 107 3.52 -24.47 -5.71
N PRO A 108 2.82 -25.61 -5.79
CA PRO A 108 3.21 -26.81 -5.06
C PRO A 108 4.55 -27.35 -5.55
N GLY A 109 5.38 -27.84 -4.63
CA GLY A 109 6.68 -28.42 -4.96
C GLY A 109 7.75 -27.39 -5.32
N LEU A 110 7.55 -26.11 -4.98
CA LEU A 110 8.54 -25.07 -5.21
C LEU A 110 9.83 -25.39 -4.45
N GLY A 111 10.88 -25.75 -5.19
CA GLY A 111 12.21 -25.99 -4.62
C GLY A 111 12.85 -24.70 -4.09
N THR A 112 14.03 -24.83 -3.49
CA THR A 112 14.83 -23.69 -2.99
C THR A 112 15.03 -22.62 -4.07
N VAL A 113 15.38 -23.04 -5.30
CA VAL A 113 15.61 -22.15 -6.44
C VAL A 113 14.35 -21.40 -6.82
N GLY A 114 13.21 -22.10 -6.91
CA GLY A 114 11.91 -21.47 -7.20
C GLY A 114 11.49 -20.48 -6.11
N THR A 115 11.75 -20.83 -4.84
CA THR A 115 11.46 -19.95 -3.69
C THR A 115 12.27 -18.66 -3.77
N ILE A 116 13.58 -18.75 -4.04
CA ILE A 116 14.45 -17.59 -4.21
C ILE A 116 14.00 -16.77 -5.43
N GLY A 117 13.72 -17.42 -6.56
CA GLY A 117 13.29 -16.75 -7.79
C GLY A 117 12.01 -15.94 -7.61
N TRP A 118 10.99 -16.49 -6.94
CA TRP A 118 9.74 -15.78 -6.70
C TRP A 118 9.85 -14.70 -5.61
N GLN A 119 10.67 -14.90 -4.58
CA GLN A 119 10.95 -13.86 -3.58
C GLN A 119 11.69 -12.68 -4.21
N TRP A 120 12.65 -12.97 -5.10
CA TRP A 120 13.33 -11.97 -5.90
C TRP A 120 12.35 -11.22 -6.81
N ALA A 121 11.51 -11.93 -7.57
CA ALA A 121 10.48 -11.33 -8.41
C ALA A 121 9.53 -10.43 -7.61
N ASN A 122 9.12 -10.85 -6.42
CA ASN A 122 8.29 -10.06 -5.52
C ASN A 122 8.94 -8.72 -5.13
N GLN A 123 10.21 -8.74 -4.72
CA GLN A 123 10.92 -7.52 -4.35
C GLN A 123 11.19 -6.63 -5.57
N SER A 124 11.48 -7.21 -6.74
CA SER A 124 11.65 -6.48 -8.00
C SER A 124 10.40 -5.71 -8.37
N VAL A 125 9.23 -6.36 -8.31
CA VAL A 125 7.94 -5.71 -8.57
C VAL A 125 7.68 -4.59 -7.56
N ASN A 126 7.90 -4.84 -6.27
CA ASN A 126 7.68 -3.82 -5.24
C ASN A 126 8.59 -2.59 -5.43
N VAL A 127 9.86 -2.77 -5.79
CA VAL A 127 10.78 -1.67 -6.09
C VAL A 127 10.40 -0.95 -7.38
N ALA A 128 9.99 -1.68 -8.43
CA ALA A 128 9.56 -1.08 -9.68
C ALA A 128 8.30 -0.22 -9.49
N ILE A 129 7.30 -0.73 -8.76
CA ILE A 129 6.10 0.03 -8.40
C ILE A 129 6.46 1.24 -7.56
N ASN A 130 7.27 1.07 -6.52
CA ASN A 130 7.66 2.19 -5.66
C ASN A 130 8.41 3.26 -6.44
N SER A 131 9.38 2.88 -7.29
CA SER A 131 10.14 3.81 -8.12
C SER A 131 9.27 4.49 -9.18
N ALA A 132 8.27 3.81 -9.74
CA ALA A 132 7.38 4.36 -10.75
C ALA A 132 6.31 5.31 -10.18
N ASN A 133 6.06 5.23 -8.86
CA ASN A 133 5.11 6.09 -8.15
C ASN A 133 5.80 7.01 -7.12
N ALA A 134 7.13 7.04 -7.08
CA ALA A 134 7.91 7.85 -6.14
C ALA A 134 7.82 9.33 -6.51
N ASN A 135 7.68 10.18 -5.50
CA ASN A 135 7.65 11.63 -5.68
C ASN A 135 9.01 12.13 -6.22
N LYS A 136 9.02 12.76 -7.40
CA LYS A 136 10.24 13.27 -8.05
C LYS A 136 10.76 14.56 -7.42
N SER A 137 9.99 15.20 -6.54
CA SER A 137 10.45 16.34 -5.74
C SER A 137 11.40 15.96 -4.59
N SER A 138 11.56 14.66 -4.30
CA SER A 138 12.56 14.14 -3.35
C SER A 138 13.22 12.88 -3.92
N PRO A 139 14.12 13.04 -4.92
CA PRO A 139 14.68 11.91 -5.64
C PRO A 139 15.54 11.04 -4.71
N MET A 140 15.16 9.78 -4.56
CA MET A 140 16.04 8.79 -3.92
C MET A 140 17.24 8.54 -4.84
N THR A 141 18.45 8.58 -4.28
CA THR A 141 19.65 8.24 -5.05
C THR A 141 19.61 6.78 -5.52
N THR A 142 20.09 6.51 -6.74
CA THR A 142 20.14 5.15 -7.30
C THR A 142 20.90 4.19 -6.39
N ALA A 143 21.92 4.69 -5.69
CA ALA A 143 22.67 3.92 -4.69
C ALA A 143 21.80 3.50 -3.49
N MET A 144 20.95 4.39 -2.96
CA MET A 144 20.02 4.06 -1.87
C MET A 144 18.95 3.07 -2.32
N LEU A 145 18.42 3.23 -3.54
CA LEU A 145 17.46 2.27 -4.12
C LEU A 145 18.10 0.88 -4.24
N ALA A 146 19.29 0.80 -4.83
CA ALA A 146 20.01 -0.46 -5.02
C ALA A 146 20.35 -1.14 -3.69
N LYS A 147 20.83 -0.38 -2.70
CA LYS A 147 21.12 -0.89 -1.36
C LYS A 147 19.86 -1.43 -0.68
N SER A 148 18.76 -0.68 -0.73
CA SER A 148 17.50 -1.08 -0.08
C SER A 148 16.86 -2.28 -0.76
N TYR A 149 16.98 -2.37 -2.08
CA TYR A 149 16.59 -3.54 -2.85
C TYR A 149 17.41 -4.78 -2.48
N ALA A 150 18.74 -4.68 -2.45
CA ALA A 150 19.63 -5.80 -2.10
C ALA A 150 19.32 -6.33 -0.69
N ILE A 151 19.09 -5.45 0.27
CA ILE A 151 18.75 -5.83 1.64
C ILE A 151 17.35 -6.47 1.69
N ALA A 152 16.35 -5.91 1.00
CA ALA A 152 15.01 -6.46 0.96
C ALA A 152 14.98 -7.87 0.34
N VAL A 153 15.67 -8.08 -0.78
CA VAL A 153 15.81 -9.41 -1.41
C VAL A 153 16.49 -10.39 -0.46
N THR A 154 17.61 -10.00 0.14
CA THR A 154 18.37 -10.85 1.06
C THR A 154 17.54 -11.24 2.27
N ALA A 155 16.80 -10.29 2.86
CA ALA A 155 15.92 -10.54 3.99
C ALA A 155 14.73 -11.45 3.62
N SER A 156 14.07 -11.17 2.49
CA SER A 156 12.94 -11.97 1.99
C SER A 156 13.36 -13.42 1.75
N CYS A 157 14.48 -13.63 1.07
CA CYS A 157 15.03 -14.96 0.82
C CYS A 157 15.46 -15.65 2.11
N SER A 158 16.13 -14.95 3.04
CA SER A 158 16.58 -15.53 4.31
C SER A 158 15.41 -16.00 5.17
N VAL A 159 14.36 -15.17 5.30
CA VAL A 159 13.15 -15.54 6.06
C VAL A 159 12.42 -16.70 5.38
N ALA A 160 12.25 -16.65 4.06
CA ALA A 160 11.57 -17.71 3.32
C ALA A 160 12.28 -19.06 3.46
N LEU A 161 13.61 -19.10 3.27
CA LEU A 161 14.40 -20.32 3.38
C LEU A 161 14.52 -20.80 4.84
N GLY A 162 14.71 -19.87 5.78
CA GLY A 162 14.78 -20.17 7.21
C GLY A 162 13.50 -20.82 7.70
N LEU A 163 12.36 -20.17 7.48
CA LEU A 163 11.05 -20.71 7.90
C LEU A 163 10.69 -22.00 7.14
N SER A 164 11.04 -22.12 5.85
CA SER A 164 10.79 -23.37 5.09
C SER A 164 11.53 -24.57 5.66
N ARG A 165 12.71 -24.36 6.28
CA ARG A 165 13.48 -25.42 6.97
C ARG A 165 13.03 -25.63 8.42
N LEU A 166 12.55 -24.59 9.09
CA LEU A 166 12.19 -24.62 10.50
C LEU A 166 10.78 -25.19 10.74
N VAL A 167 9.79 -24.76 9.94
CA VAL A 167 8.38 -25.18 10.08
C VAL A 167 8.20 -26.71 10.06
N PRO A 168 8.88 -27.49 9.18
CA PRO A 168 8.78 -28.95 9.20
C PRO A 168 9.33 -29.60 10.48
N ARG A 169 10.26 -28.94 11.18
CA ARG A 169 10.91 -29.44 12.41
C ARG A 169 10.11 -29.12 13.67
N LEU A 170 9.08 -28.29 13.58
CA LEU A 170 8.22 -27.96 14.72
C LEU A 170 7.37 -29.16 15.13
N ARG A 171 7.29 -29.40 16.44
CA ARG A 171 6.42 -30.40 17.07
C ARG A 171 5.00 -29.84 17.18
N VAL A 172 4.28 -29.81 16.07
CA VAL A 172 2.88 -29.36 15.96
C VAL A 172 2.05 -30.36 15.17
N SER A 173 0.72 -30.28 15.26
CA SER A 173 -0.18 -31.15 14.48
C SER A 173 0.04 -31.01 12.96
N ASP A 174 -0.24 -32.07 12.19
CA ASP A 174 -0.07 -32.04 10.73
C ASP A 174 -0.93 -30.97 10.05
N GLY A 175 -2.14 -30.73 10.59
CA GLY A 175 -3.01 -29.65 10.15
C GLY A 175 -2.37 -28.28 10.35
N THR A 176 -1.87 -28.00 11.56
CA THR A 176 -1.18 -26.75 11.89
C THR A 176 0.09 -26.57 11.06
N ARG A 177 0.88 -27.63 10.87
CA ARG A 177 2.10 -27.61 10.04
C ARG A 177 1.80 -27.22 8.60
N ASN A 178 0.73 -27.76 8.02
CA ASN A 178 0.34 -27.44 6.65
C ASN A 178 -0.10 -25.98 6.49
N VAL A 179 -0.79 -25.42 7.48
CA VAL A 179 -1.14 -23.99 7.50
C VAL A 179 0.13 -23.14 7.62
N LEU A 180 1.03 -23.46 8.56
CA LEU A 180 2.29 -22.72 8.73
C LEU A 180 3.15 -22.72 7.46
N LYS A 181 3.24 -23.85 6.74
CA LYS A 181 3.95 -23.92 5.45
C LYS A 181 3.38 -22.96 4.41
N ARG A 182 2.05 -22.81 4.36
CA ARG A 182 1.37 -21.88 3.44
C ARG A 182 1.58 -20.41 3.84
N LEU A 183 1.85 -20.12 5.12
CA LEU A 183 2.11 -18.78 5.63
C LEU A 183 3.56 -18.32 5.45
N VAL A 184 4.52 -19.23 5.23
CA VAL A 184 5.94 -18.90 5.07
C VAL A 184 6.22 -17.83 4.01
N PRO A 185 5.70 -17.95 2.76
CA PRO A 185 5.99 -16.97 1.71
C PRO A 185 5.55 -15.57 2.11
N PHE A 186 4.41 -15.48 2.79
CA PHE A 186 3.84 -14.23 3.26
C PHE A 186 4.60 -13.61 4.44
N ALA A 187 5.03 -14.43 5.41
CA ALA A 187 5.86 -13.97 6.53
C ALA A 187 7.17 -13.35 6.02
N ALA A 188 7.75 -13.92 4.96
CA ALA A 188 8.91 -13.35 4.29
C ALA A 188 8.60 -11.99 3.66
N VAL A 189 7.47 -11.85 2.94
CA VAL A 189 7.07 -10.56 2.32
C VAL A 189 6.82 -9.48 3.38
N ALA A 190 6.06 -9.79 4.43
CA ALA A 190 5.77 -8.84 5.51
C ALA A 190 7.05 -8.40 6.23
N SER A 191 7.95 -9.34 6.54
CA SER A 191 9.23 -9.04 7.20
C SER A 191 10.14 -8.20 6.33
N ALA A 192 10.25 -8.53 5.04
CA ALA A 192 11.04 -7.76 4.09
C ALA A 192 10.47 -6.35 3.88
N GLY A 193 9.14 -6.21 3.80
CA GLY A 193 8.47 -4.91 3.68
C GLY A 193 8.67 -4.02 4.92
N ALA A 194 8.55 -4.59 6.12
CA ALA A 194 8.82 -3.88 7.37
C ALA A 194 10.30 -3.44 7.47
N LEU A 195 11.23 -4.32 7.13
CA LEU A 195 12.66 -4.02 7.15
C LEU A 195 13.03 -2.96 6.10
N ASN A 196 12.47 -3.05 4.90
CA ASN A 196 12.67 -2.04 3.85
C ASN A 196 12.21 -0.66 4.33
N ALA A 197 10.98 -0.56 4.86
CA ALA A 197 10.44 0.69 5.38
C ALA A 197 11.31 1.27 6.51
N TYR A 198 11.78 0.43 7.43
CA TYR A 198 12.69 0.83 8.49
C TYR A 198 14.02 1.37 7.94
N LEU A 199 14.65 0.65 7.02
CA LEU A 199 15.97 1.01 6.49
C LEU A 199 15.95 2.28 5.64
N MET A 200 14.93 2.43 4.81
CA MET A 200 14.73 3.62 3.98
C MET A 200 14.64 4.90 4.80
N ARG A 201 14.13 4.79 6.03
CA ARG A 201 13.82 5.94 6.89
C ARG A 201 14.67 5.98 8.16
N ARG A 202 15.68 5.12 8.25
CA ARG A 202 16.60 5.12 9.39
C ARG A 202 17.31 6.48 9.56
N GLY A 203 17.62 7.16 8.46
CA GLY A 203 18.21 8.51 8.52
C GLY A 203 17.28 9.55 9.16
N GLU A 204 15.95 9.38 9.09
CA GLU A 204 15.00 10.26 9.76
C GLU A 204 15.08 10.11 11.28
N ILE A 205 15.41 8.91 11.79
CA ILE A 205 15.60 8.68 13.22
C ILE A 205 16.79 9.50 13.76
N GLU A 206 17.85 9.64 12.96
CA GLU A 206 19.07 10.36 13.34
C GLU A 206 18.90 11.88 13.17
N THR A 207 18.25 12.31 12.09
CA THR A 207 18.09 13.73 11.74
C THR A 207 16.82 14.40 12.30
N GLY A 208 15.84 13.60 12.71
CA GLY A 208 14.51 14.04 13.14
C GLY A 208 13.58 14.40 11.96
N ILE A 209 12.27 14.37 12.23
CA ILE A 209 11.24 14.82 11.28
C ILE A 209 10.64 16.15 11.72
N ASP A 210 10.20 16.94 10.75
CA ASP A 210 9.57 18.23 11.01
C ASP A 210 8.24 18.09 11.75
N VAL A 211 8.11 18.86 12.82
CA VAL A 211 6.95 18.89 13.72
C VAL A 211 6.31 20.26 13.65
N ARG A 212 4.98 20.31 13.48
CA ARG A 212 4.20 21.55 13.35
C ARG A 212 3.11 21.62 14.41
N PRO A 213 2.66 22.82 14.83
CA PRO A 213 1.56 22.92 15.77
C PRO A 213 0.26 22.45 15.12
N VAL A 214 -0.60 21.75 15.88
CA VAL A 214 -1.96 21.44 15.42
C VAL A 214 -2.78 22.71 15.42
N LEU A 215 -3.33 23.08 14.26
CA LEU A 215 -4.21 24.24 14.15
C LEU A 215 -5.64 23.86 14.58
N SER A 216 -6.35 24.80 15.19
CA SER A 216 -7.78 24.66 15.47
C SER A 216 -8.62 24.72 14.19
N ASP A 217 -9.83 24.17 14.19
CA ASP A 217 -10.71 24.16 13.01
C ASP A 217 -11.04 25.57 12.48
N ALA A 218 -11.02 26.57 13.36
CA ALA A 218 -11.20 27.98 12.99
C ALA A 218 -9.96 28.56 12.28
N GLU A 219 -8.76 28.18 12.71
CA GLU A 219 -7.49 28.60 12.07
C GLU A 219 -7.27 27.88 10.74
N LYS A 220 -7.67 26.61 10.64
CA LYS A 220 -7.67 25.86 9.38
C LYS A 220 -8.55 26.52 8.34
N LYS A 221 -9.79 26.91 8.70
CA LYS A 221 -10.69 27.65 7.80
C LYS A 221 -10.12 29.00 7.38
N LYS A 222 -9.49 29.75 8.28
CA LYS A 222 -8.83 31.03 7.92
C LYS A 222 -7.66 30.83 6.95
N LEU A 223 -6.86 29.78 7.15
CA LEU A 223 -5.76 29.45 6.24
C LEU A 223 -6.29 29.02 4.87
N GLU A 224 -7.35 28.21 4.84
CA GLU A 224 -8.04 27.84 3.60
C GLU A 224 -8.62 29.07 2.86
N GLU A 225 -9.17 30.05 3.59
CA GLU A 225 -9.65 31.34 3.06
C GLU A 225 -8.50 32.23 2.53
N GLU A 226 -7.32 32.16 3.13
CA GLU A 226 -6.08 32.81 2.66
C GLU A 226 -5.39 32.06 1.51
N GLY A 227 -5.91 30.88 1.11
CA GLY A 227 -5.30 30.02 0.09
C GLY A 227 -4.00 29.33 0.54
N LYS A 228 -3.74 29.24 1.85
CA LYS A 228 -2.58 28.56 2.44
C LYS A 228 -3.01 27.22 3.05
N SER A 229 -2.13 26.24 3.00
CA SER A 229 -2.33 24.93 3.60
C SER A 229 -1.68 24.84 4.99
N GLU A 230 -2.10 23.86 5.80
CA GLU A 230 -1.43 23.55 7.09
C GLU A 230 0.09 23.30 6.95
N ARG A 231 0.54 22.96 5.73
CA ARG A 231 1.94 22.75 5.38
C ARG A 231 2.75 24.05 5.27
N ASP A 232 2.09 25.18 5.11
CA ASP A 232 2.72 26.51 5.00
C ASP A 232 2.97 27.14 6.37
N VAL A 233 2.45 26.51 7.44
CA VAL A 233 2.79 26.86 8.82
C VAL A 233 4.26 26.52 9.08
N PRO A 234 5.03 27.46 9.66
CA PRO A 234 6.41 27.22 10.05
C PRO A 234 6.57 25.96 10.92
N SER A 235 7.60 25.16 10.62
CA SER A 235 8.00 24.03 11.46
C SER A 235 8.48 24.53 12.82
N LEU A 236 8.09 23.85 13.90
CA LEU A 236 8.59 24.11 15.26
C LEU A 236 10.02 23.60 15.45
N GLY A 237 10.50 22.76 14.52
CA GLY A 237 11.79 22.10 14.57
C GLY A 237 11.68 20.61 14.20
N ARG A 238 12.81 19.91 14.31
CA ARG A 238 12.91 18.47 13.98
C ARG A 238 12.97 17.62 15.23
N SER A 239 12.03 16.69 15.37
CA SER A 239 11.96 15.76 16.50
C SER A 239 12.45 14.36 16.10
N GLN A 240 13.37 13.80 16.87
CA GLN A 240 13.86 12.42 16.71
C GLN A 240 12.87 11.42 17.31
N LYS A 241 12.18 11.78 18.40
CA LYS A 241 11.13 10.94 19.00
C LYS A 241 9.96 10.75 18.05
N ALA A 242 9.48 11.84 17.44
CA ALA A 242 8.43 11.75 16.42
C ALA A 242 8.90 10.91 15.22
N ALA A 243 10.17 11.04 14.82
CA ALA A 243 10.75 10.23 13.75
C ALA A 243 10.77 8.73 14.10
N LYS A 244 11.17 8.35 15.32
CA LYS A 244 11.13 6.95 15.76
C LYS A 244 9.73 6.37 15.67
N ILE A 245 8.73 7.10 16.20
CA ILE A 245 7.33 6.67 16.15
C ILE A 245 6.88 6.49 14.70
N ALA A 246 7.11 7.51 13.85
CA ALA A 246 6.74 7.47 12.44
C ALA A 246 7.37 6.28 11.71
N VAL A 247 8.66 6.00 11.93
CA VAL A 247 9.37 4.90 11.26
C VAL A 247 8.88 3.53 11.75
N TYR A 248 8.73 3.32 13.06
CA TYR A 248 8.23 2.05 13.59
C TYR A 248 6.79 1.78 13.18
N GLU A 249 5.93 2.79 13.21
CA GLU A 249 4.55 2.64 12.76
C GLU A 249 4.45 2.45 11.24
N THR A 250 5.35 3.05 10.47
CA THR A 250 5.45 2.76 9.03
C THR A 250 5.84 1.30 8.82
N ALA A 251 6.84 0.77 9.53
CA ALA A 251 7.20 -0.64 9.46
C ALA A 251 6.06 -1.56 9.93
N ALA A 252 5.38 -1.24 11.03
CA ALA A 252 4.23 -1.97 11.53
C ALA A 252 3.08 -1.98 10.52
N SER A 253 2.80 -0.84 9.86
CA SER A 253 1.75 -0.74 8.84
C SER A 253 1.99 -1.68 7.67
N ARG A 254 3.24 -1.96 7.29
CA ARG A 254 3.57 -2.97 6.25
C ARG A 254 3.16 -4.39 6.66
N VAL A 255 3.32 -4.72 7.95
CA VAL A 255 2.88 -6.01 8.51
C VAL A 255 1.36 -6.05 8.64
N PHE A 256 0.74 -5.00 9.19
CA PHE A 256 -0.70 -4.92 9.38
C PHE A 256 -1.45 -4.96 8.04
N ASN A 257 -0.99 -4.25 7.02
CA ASN A 257 -1.64 -4.25 5.71
C ASN A 257 -1.58 -5.61 5.01
N SER A 258 -0.50 -6.37 5.25
CA SER A 258 -0.34 -7.71 4.68
C SER A 258 -1.14 -8.76 5.44
N SER A 259 -1.22 -8.65 6.78
CA SER A 259 -1.71 -9.70 7.68
C SER A 259 -3.09 -10.28 7.31
N PRO A 260 -4.14 -9.49 6.99
CA PRO A 260 -5.44 -10.06 6.64
C PRO A 260 -5.38 -10.91 5.36
N VAL A 261 -4.60 -10.50 4.36
CA VAL A 261 -4.39 -11.27 3.12
C VAL A 261 -3.62 -12.57 3.40
N MET A 262 -2.79 -12.60 4.44
CA MET A 262 -2.06 -13.80 4.86
C MET A 262 -2.93 -14.78 5.62
N ILE A 263 -3.87 -14.30 6.44
CA ILE A 263 -4.61 -15.11 7.40
C ILE A 263 -5.97 -15.55 6.83
N ILE A 264 -6.73 -14.63 6.25
CA ILE A 264 -8.13 -14.88 5.86
C ILE A 264 -8.21 -15.94 4.75
N PRO A 265 -7.46 -15.86 3.63
CA PRO A 265 -7.59 -16.84 2.55
C PRO A 265 -7.24 -18.27 2.97
N PRO A 266 -6.11 -18.54 3.66
CA PRO A 266 -5.82 -19.90 4.12
C PRO A 266 -6.84 -20.46 5.12
N MET A 267 -7.38 -19.61 6.01
CA MET A 267 -8.40 -20.02 6.98
C MET A 267 -9.74 -20.33 6.33
N VAL A 268 -10.18 -19.48 5.40
CA VAL A 268 -11.40 -19.72 4.61
C VAL A 268 -11.23 -20.95 3.73
N LEU A 269 -10.08 -21.11 3.08
CA LEU A 269 -9.77 -22.30 2.30
C LEU A 269 -9.80 -23.56 3.15
N TYR A 270 -9.20 -23.54 4.35
CA TYR A 270 -9.26 -24.67 5.28
C TYR A 270 -10.70 -25.01 5.67
N TYR A 271 -11.52 -23.99 5.97
CA TYR A 271 -12.94 -24.17 6.25
C TYR A 271 -13.69 -24.79 5.07
N ILE A 272 -13.46 -24.31 3.84
CA ILE A 272 -14.09 -24.86 2.63
C ILE A 272 -13.66 -26.32 2.43
N GLN A 273 -12.35 -26.62 2.57
CA GLN A 273 -11.82 -27.97 2.40
C GLN A 273 -12.37 -28.96 3.44
N GLN A 274 -12.54 -28.52 4.69
CA GLN A 274 -12.95 -29.37 5.81
C GLN A 274 -14.46 -29.48 5.96
N LYS A 275 -15.22 -28.38 5.81
CA LYS A 275 -16.62 -28.31 6.22
C LYS A 275 -17.60 -28.13 5.07
N ALA A 276 -17.16 -27.67 3.90
CA ALA A 276 -18.08 -27.45 2.80
C ALA A 276 -18.38 -28.75 2.04
N SER A 277 -19.63 -29.23 2.18
CA SER A 277 -20.12 -30.43 1.48
C SER A 277 -19.99 -30.31 -0.03
N TRP A 278 -20.30 -29.14 -0.60
CA TRP A 278 -20.19 -28.89 -2.05
C TRP A 278 -18.76 -29.09 -2.57
N TYR A 279 -17.74 -28.73 -1.78
CA TYR A 279 -16.34 -28.88 -2.17
C TYR A 279 -15.93 -30.35 -2.19
N ARG A 280 -16.37 -31.13 -1.19
CA ARG A 280 -16.15 -32.58 -1.17
C ARG A 280 -16.84 -33.25 -2.36
N SER A 281 -18.11 -32.92 -2.60
CA SER A 281 -18.86 -33.44 -3.74
C SER A 281 -18.22 -33.06 -5.09
N LEU A 282 -17.63 -31.86 -5.21
CA LEU A 282 -16.90 -31.44 -6.40
C LEU A 282 -15.62 -32.26 -6.59
N MET A 283 -14.83 -32.44 -5.53
CA MET A 283 -13.58 -33.22 -5.55
C MET A 283 -13.82 -34.72 -5.78
N GLU A 284 -15.01 -35.22 -5.42
CA GLU A 284 -15.40 -36.61 -5.62
C GLU A 284 -15.82 -36.95 -7.05
N LYS A 285 -16.15 -35.95 -7.88
CA LYS A 285 -16.56 -36.15 -9.28
C LYS A 285 -15.47 -36.84 -10.08
N GLU A 286 -15.86 -37.83 -10.88
CA GLU A 286 -14.93 -38.67 -11.65
C GLU A 286 -14.02 -37.86 -12.57
N TRP A 287 -14.51 -36.80 -13.21
CA TRP A 287 -13.70 -35.96 -14.09
C TRP A 287 -12.59 -35.18 -13.36
N VAL A 288 -12.77 -34.89 -12.06
CA VAL A 288 -11.75 -34.24 -11.21
C VAL A 288 -10.71 -35.28 -10.77
N LYS A 289 -11.17 -36.46 -10.33
CA LYS A 289 -10.29 -37.58 -9.95
C LYS A 289 -9.46 -38.10 -11.13
N ALA A 290 -10.06 -38.18 -12.31
CA ALA A 290 -9.40 -38.63 -13.53
C ALA A 290 -8.31 -37.66 -14.03
N ARG A 291 -8.29 -36.42 -13.52
CA ARG A 291 -7.33 -35.39 -13.95
C ARG A 291 -6.54 -34.85 -12.74
N PRO A 292 -5.37 -35.44 -12.41
CA PRO A 292 -4.55 -35.03 -11.26
C PRO A 292 -4.18 -33.54 -11.24
N ARG A 293 -3.98 -32.95 -12.45
CA ARG A 293 -3.72 -31.51 -12.61
C ARG A 293 -4.92 -30.67 -12.15
N VAL A 294 -6.14 -31.05 -12.53
CA VAL A 294 -7.37 -30.33 -12.16
C VAL A 294 -7.61 -30.40 -10.66
N ALA A 295 -7.45 -31.58 -10.05
CA ALA A 295 -7.58 -31.77 -8.61
C ALA A 295 -6.61 -30.89 -7.80
N THR A 296 -5.43 -30.60 -8.35
CA THR A 296 -4.42 -29.72 -7.72
C THR A 296 -4.71 -28.24 -7.99
N THR A 297 -5.19 -27.89 -9.19
CA THR A 297 -5.48 -26.51 -9.59
C THR A 297 -6.71 -25.93 -8.91
N ILE A 298 -7.74 -26.73 -8.61
CA ILE A 298 -8.98 -26.25 -7.96
C ILE A 298 -8.68 -25.56 -6.60
N PRO A 299 -7.99 -26.20 -5.63
CA PRO A 299 -7.62 -25.55 -4.37
C PRO A 299 -6.76 -24.29 -4.56
N ILE A 300 -5.84 -24.31 -5.53
CA ILE A 300 -4.97 -23.16 -5.82
C ILE A 300 -5.78 -21.99 -6.38
N GLY A 301 -6.64 -22.25 -7.37
CA GLY A 301 -7.52 -21.25 -7.97
C GLY A 301 -8.50 -20.66 -6.96
N LEU A 302 -9.07 -21.49 -6.08
CA LEU A 302 -9.91 -21.01 -4.98
C LEU A 302 -9.12 -20.13 -4.01
N ASN A 303 -7.90 -20.54 -3.62
CA ASN A 303 -7.04 -19.74 -2.77
C ASN A 303 -6.69 -18.39 -3.41
N LEU A 304 -6.37 -18.37 -4.71
CA LEU A 304 -6.09 -17.15 -5.46
C LEU A 304 -7.31 -16.24 -5.54
N GLY A 305 -8.49 -16.79 -5.79
CA GLY A 305 -9.74 -16.02 -5.78
C GLY A 305 -9.99 -15.38 -4.43
N LEU A 306 -9.77 -16.13 -3.34
CA LEU A 306 -9.87 -15.61 -1.97
C LEU A 306 -8.81 -14.54 -1.67
N ILE A 307 -7.56 -14.74 -2.11
CA ILE A 307 -6.49 -13.74 -1.97
C ILE A 307 -6.83 -12.47 -2.74
N ALA A 308 -7.33 -12.58 -3.98
CA ALA A 308 -7.73 -11.45 -4.80
C ALA A 308 -8.88 -10.68 -4.13
N ALA A 309 -9.96 -11.38 -3.77
CA ALA A 309 -11.11 -10.77 -3.10
C ALA A 309 -10.72 -10.09 -1.79
N THR A 310 -9.93 -10.76 -0.96
CA THR A 310 -9.44 -10.20 0.30
C THR A 310 -8.53 -8.99 0.06
N SER A 311 -7.64 -9.04 -0.93
CA SER A 311 -6.73 -7.92 -1.24
C SER A 311 -7.50 -6.69 -1.73
N PHE A 312 -8.49 -6.86 -2.60
CA PHE A 312 -9.32 -5.73 -3.05
C PHE A 312 -10.18 -5.15 -1.91
N ALA A 313 -10.69 -5.98 -1.00
CA ALA A 313 -11.49 -5.50 0.13
C ALA A 313 -10.65 -4.86 1.23
N VAL A 314 -9.49 -5.45 1.56
CA VAL A 314 -8.65 -5.05 2.70
C VAL A 314 -7.73 -3.90 2.34
N LEU A 315 -7.20 -3.82 1.12
CA LEU A 315 -6.22 -2.79 0.77
C LEU A 315 -6.73 -1.37 1.05
N PRO A 316 -7.96 -0.98 0.69
CA PRO A 316 -8.48 0.35 1.03
C PRO A 316 -8.71 0.54 2.54
N LEU A 317 -9.14 -0.50 3.24
CA LEU A 317 -9.34 -0.47 4.69
C LEU A 317 -8.01 -0.26 5.42
N ALA A 318 -6.98 -0.98 4.99
CA ALA A 318 -5.65 -0.97 5.57
C ALA A 318 -4.93 0.37 5.34
N LEU A 319 -5.06 0.92 4.12
CA LEU A 319 -4.57 2.27 3.82
C LEU A 319 -5.26 3.37 4.65
N ALA A 320 -6.52 3.16 5.05
CA ALA A 320 -7.26 4.13 5.85
C ALA A 320 -6.93 4.08 7.36
N VAL A 321 -6.41 2.96 7.87
CA VAL A 321 -6.07 2.76 9.30
C VAL A 321 -4.93 3.68 9.73
N PHE A 322 -3.92 3.88 8.89
CA PHE A 322 -2.76 4.67 9.23
C PHE A 322 -2.79 6.02 8.48
N PRO A 323 -3.26 7.11 9.12
CA PRO A 323 -3.30 8.41 8.47
C PRO A 323 -1.89 8.91 8.14
N GLN A 324 -1.76 9.69 7.06
CA GLN A 324 -0.48 10.29 6.66
C GLN A 324 -0.03 11.37 7.64
N GLN A 325 -0.96 12.07 8.28
CA GLN A 325 -0.68 13.03 9.35
C GLN A 325 -1.06 12.42 10.69
N GLN A 326 -0.17 12.53 11.67
CA GLN A 326 -0.42 12.10 13.03
C GLN A 326 -0.24 13.24 14.00
N GLN A 327 -1.02 13.22 15.07
CA GLN A 327 -0.96 14.19 16.14
C GLN A 327 -0.40 13.51 17.40
N ILE A 328 0.50 14.19 18.08
CA ILE A 328 1.08 13.74 19.34
C ILE A 328 1.17 14.92 20.29
N SER A 329 1.04 14.68 21.59
CA SER A 329 1.24 15.72 22.59
C SER A 329 2.68 16.23 22.52
N ALA A 330 2.84 17.55 22.47
CA ALA A 330 4.14 18.21 22.46
C ALA A 330 4.95 17.86 23.71
N ASP A 331 4.29 17.52 24.82
CA ASP A 331 4.93 17.20 26.10
C ASP A 331 5.61 15.82 26.11
N SER A 332 5.16 14.92 25.23
CA SER A 332 5.74 13.58 25.05
C SER A 332 7.02 13.57 24.20
N LEU A 333 7.29 14.68 23.49
CA LEU A 333 8.47 14.86 22.66
C LEU A 333 9.70 15.32 23.48
N GLU A 334 10.70 15.87 22.82
CA GLU A 334 11.88 16.47 23.42
C GLU A 334 11.52 17.74 24.21
N GLU A 335 12.36 18.12 25.17
CA GLU A 335 12.11 19.27 26.06
C GLU A 335 11.92 20.58 25.29
N GLU A 336 12.55 20.70 24.12
CA GLU A 336 12.46 21.84 23.22
C GLU A 336 11.07 22.05 22.58
N PHE A 337 10.20 21.03 22.58
CA PHE A 337 8.85 21.09 22.03
C PHE A 337 7.76 21.21 23.10
N ARG A 338 8.07 21.00 24.37
CA ARG A 338 7.10 21.08 25.48
C ARG A 338 6.45 22.46 25.53
N GLY A 339 5.13 22.50 25.69
CA GLY A 339 4.37 23.76 25.70
C GLY A 339 4.32 24.54 24.38
N LYS A 340 4.91 24.03 23.29
CA LYS A 340 4.82 24.63 21.93
C LYS A 340 3.77 23.96 21.05
N GLY A 341 2.95 23.09 21.63
CA GLY A 341 1.80 22.50 20.95
C GLY A 341 0.76 23.54 20.58
N GLY A 342 0.03 23.30 19.50
CA GLY A 342 -1.10 24.13 19.10
C GLY A 342 -2.37 23.76 19.86
N SER A 343 -3.47 23.59 19.15
CA SER A 343 -4.75 23.14 19.71
C SER A 343 -4.58 21.86 20.55
N GLY A 344 -5.01 21.93 21.81
CA GLY A 344 -4.93 20.81 22.76
C GLY A 344 -3.50 20.43 23.20
N GLY A 345 -2.51 21.30 22.98
CA GLY A 345 -1.11 21.01 23.30
C GLY A 345 -0.46 19.98 22.37
N ASN A 346 -1.10 19.71 21.21
CA ASN A 346 -0.64 18.73 20.25
C ASN A 346 0.17 19.37 19.12
N VAL A 347 1.07 18.56 18.58
CA VAL A 347 1.81 18.83 17.36
C VAL A 347 1.53 17.72 16.36
N TRP A 348 1.57 18.04 15.08
CA TRP A 348 1.44 17.05 14.02
C TRP A 348 2.72 16.89 13.23
N PHE A 349 2.93 15.68 12.74
CA PHE A 349 4.03 15.33 11.86
C PHE A 349 3.52 14.47 10.72
N ASN A 350 4.26 14.47 9.60
CA ASN A 350 3.95 13.63 8.46
C ASN A 350 4.57 12.25 8.66
N ARG A 351 3.72 11.23 8.86
CA ARG A 351 4.14 9.84 8.98
C ARG A 351 4.68 9.31 7.66
N GLY A 352 4.27 9.84 6.51
CA GLY A 352 4.56 9.26 5.19
C GLY A 352 3.63 8.08 4.84
N LEU A 353 3.81 7.53 3.63
CA LEU A 353 2.97 6.48 3.03
C LEU A 353 3.42 5.05 3.35
#